data_AF-B3DRS7-F1
#
_entry.id   AF-B3DRS7-F1
#
_cell.length_a   1.000
_cell.length_b   1.000
_cell.length_c   1.000
_cell.angle_alpha   90.00
_cell.angle_beta   90.00
_cell.angle_gamma   90.00
#
_symmetry.space_group_name_H-M   'P 1'
#
loop_
_entity.id
_entity.type
_entity.pdbx_description
1 polymer ?
#
loop_
_entity_poly.entity_id
_entity_poly.type
_entity_poly.pdbx_seq_one_letter_code
_entity_poly.pdbx_strand_id
1 'polypeptide(L)'
;MEYSGFFHGTYQYGPLPSYDGFIVVELSDRPVRYHIQPTFIGGLNAKECHSMAMAACRIACTSADAIRGKLSVAHLNRAMTKPCLDRLQTMQYLLGIHMVTHPELKAKFCYLPTVPTLIDGMITGKDTLEMAVFMTIGQENLRVNLKLKYIGSRWMCIYADLG
;
A
#
# COMPACT_ATOMS: atom_id res chain seq x y z
N MET A 1 17.00 45.53 -34.82
CA MET A 1 16.41 44.40 -35.54
C MET A 1 16.00 43.39 -34.47
N GLU A 2 14.78 43.58 -33.95
CA GLU A 2 14.11 42.59 -33.11
C GLU A 2 13.58 41.48 -34.00
N TYR A 3 13.68 40.22 -33.56
CA TYR A 3 12.83 39.05 -33.85
C TYR A 3 13.58 37.85 -33.24
N SER A 4 13.06 37.00 -32.36
CA SER A 4 11.78 36.89 -31.68
C SER A 4 11.99 35.76 -30.66
N GLY A 5 11.76 36.04 -29.38
CA GLY A 5 11.82 35.03 -28.33
C GLY A 5 10.77 33.96 -28.55
N PHE A 6 11.20 32.71 -28.71
CA PHE A 6 10.33 31.55 -28.54
C PHE A 6 10.06 31.34 -27.04
N PHE A 7 9.21 32.19 -26.47
CA PHE A 7 8.48 31.86 -25.26
C PHE A 7 7.45 30.78 -25.64
N HIS A 8 7.86 29.52 -25.63
CA HIS A 8 6.91 28.42 -25.56
C HIS A 8 6.24 28.49 -24.19
N GLY A 9 4.93 28.70 -24.21
CA GLY A 9 4.11 29.10 -23.09
C GLY A 9 4.40 28.34 -21.80
N THR A 10 4.71 29.10 -20.76
CA THR A 10 4.54 28.69 -19.37
C THR A 10 3.06 28.42 -19.15
N TYR A 11 2.61 27.20 -19.47
CA TYR A 11 1.41 26.68 -18.83
C TYR A 11 1.67 26.74 -17.33
N GLN A 12 1.03 27.69 -16.66
CA GLN A 12 0.87 27.68 -15.22
C GLN A 12 0.07 26.42 -14.90
N TYR A 13 0.76 25.28 -14.80
CA TYR A 13 0.16 24.11 -14.20
C TYR A 13 -0.06 24.47 -12.74
N GLY A 14 -1.33 24.63 -12.37
CA GLY A 14 -1.73 24.68 -10.97
C GLY A 14 -1.23 23.44 -10.22
N PRO A 15 -1.28 23.45 -8.87
CA PRO A 15 -0.83 22.31 -8.10
C PRO A 15 -1.53 21.03 -8.58
N LEU A 16 -0.78 19.93 -8.65
CA LEU A 16 -1.32 18.61 -9.00
C LEU A 16 -2.47 18.27 -8.04
N PRO A 17 -3.56 17.65 -8.51
CA PRO A 17 -4.73 17.38 -7.68
C PRO A 17 -4.38 16.39 -6.56
N SER A 18 -4.90 16.60 -5.35
CA SER A 18 -4.87 15.57 -4.31
C SER A 18 -6.19 14.81 -4.28
N TYR A 19 -6.12 13.52 -3.96
CA TYR A 19 -7.28 12.66 -3.78
C TYR A 19 -7.32 12.19 -2.33
N ASP A 20 -8.14 12.87 -1.54
CA ASP A 20 -8.36 12.56 -0.14
C ASP A 20 -9.70 11.84 0.07
N GLY A 21 -9.79 11.01 1.09
CA GLY A 21 -11.06 10.40 1.48
C GLY A 21 -10.90 9.43 2.64
N PHE A 22 -11.93 8.60 2.83
CA PHE A 22 -11.98 7.62 3.90
C PHE A 22 -12.43 6.26 3.37
N ILE A 23 -11.84 5.19 3.89
CA ILE A 23 -12.32 3.82 3.70
C ILE A 23 -12.86 3.28 5.03
N VAL A 24 -13.98 2.56 4.97
CA VAL A 24 -14.54 1.87 6.14
C VAL A 24 -14.02 0.44 6.13
N VAL A 25 -13.36 0.04 7.21
CA VAL A 25 -12.85 -1.32 7.41
C VAL A 25 -13.53 -1.85 8.66
N GLU A 26 -14.16 -3.04 8.59
CA GLU A 26 -15.01 -3.58 9.67
C GLU A 26 -14.32 -3.66 11.04
N LEU A 27 -13.00 -3.84 11.06
CA LEU A 27 -12.18 -3.95 12.28
C LEU A 27 -11.68 -2.62 12.82
N SER A 28 -11.97 -1.50 12.15
CA SER A 28 -11.57 -0.17 12.60
C SER A 28 -12.78 0.59 13.10
N ASP A 29 -12.76 1.01 14.37
CA ASP A 29 -13.79 1.87 14.96
C ASP A 29 -13.89 3.25 14.28
N ARG A 30 -12.86 3.61 13.49
CA ARG A 30 -12.77 4.89 12.78
C ARG A 30 -12.53 4.64 11.29
N PRO A 31 -13.14 5.45 10.40
CA PRO A 31 -12.80 5.42 8.98
C PRO A 31 -11.30 5.68 8.79
N VAL A 32 -10.64 4.88 7.96
CA VAL A 32 -9.21 5.02 7.67
C VAL A 32 -9.07 6.11 6.62
N ARG A 33 -8.37 7.19 6.96
CA ARG A 33 -8.09 8.27 6.01
C ARG A 33 -7.12 7.77 4.94
N TYR A 34 -7.37 8.13 3.69
CA TYR A 34 -6.37 8.02 2.63
C TYR A 34 -6.07 9.39 2.02
N HIS A 35 -4.82 9.53 1.58
CA HIS A 35 -4.33 10.64 0.78
C HIS A 35 -3.56 10.05 -0.40
N ILE A 36 -3.90 10.44 -1.63
CA ILE A 36 -3.19 10.01 -2.84
C ILE A 36 -2.88 11.23 -3.71
N GLN A 37 -1.62 11.39 -4.09
CA GLN A 37 -1.17 12.49 -4.93
C GLN A 37 -0.45 11.98 -6.20
N PRO A 38 -0.79 12.46 -7.41
CA PRO A 38 -0.01 12.17 -8.59
C PRO A 38 1.27 13.02 -8.65
N THR A 39 2.32 12.48 -9.26
CA THR A 39 3.57 13.22 -9.56
C THR A 39 3.59 13.84 -10.95
N PHE A 40 2.56 13.58 -11.76
CA PHE A 40 2.43 14.06 -13.13
C PHE A 40 0.96 14.36 -13.47
N ILE A 41 0.72 15.03 -14.60
CA ILE A 41 -0.63 15.36 -15.05
C ILE A 41 -1.27 14.13 -15.70
N GLY A 42 -2.46 13.79 -15.23
CA GLY A 42 -3.18 12.59 -15.65
C GLY A 42 -2.92 11.40 -14.73
N GLY A 43 -3.46 10.23 -15.10
CA GLY A 43 -3.43 9.03 -14.26
C GLY A 43 -4.83 8.63 -13.79
N LEU A 44 -4.92 8.14 -12.56
CA LEU A 44 -6.17 7.66 -11.97
C LEU A 44 -7.09 8.82 -11.59
N ASN A 45 -8.40 8.62 -11.75
CA ASN A 45 -9.43 9.52 -11.24
C ASN A 45 -9.74 9.24 -9.75
N ALA A 46 -10.53 10.11 -9.12
CA ALA A 46 -10.86 10.00 -7.69
C ALA A 46 -11.49 8.64 -7.28
N LYS A 47 -12.36 8.06 -8.12
CA LYS A 47 -13.01 6.77 -7.85
C LYS A 47 -12.02 5.61 -7.97
N GLU A 48 -11.11 5.69 -8.92
CA GLU A 48 -10.02 4.72 -9.07
C GLU A 48 -9.04 4.83 -7.90
N CYS A 49 -8.64 6.03 -7.50
CA CYS A 49 -7.81 6.28 -6.31
C CYS A 49 -8.44 5.69 -5.05
N HIS A 50 -9.75 5.89 -4.84
CA HIS A 50 -10.48 5.26 -3.73
C HIS A 50 -10.41 3.72 -3.78
N SER A 51 -10.60 3.15 -4.96
CA SER A 51 -10.51 1.69 -5.18
C SER A 51 -9.10 1.16 -4.92
N MET A 52 -8.07 1.93 -5.30
CA MET A 52 -6.67 1.61 -5.02
C MET A 52 -6.34 1.69 -3.54
N ALA A 53 -6.86 2.69 -2.81
CA ALA A 53 -6.72 2.78 -1.35
C ALA A 53 -7.32 1.56 -0.66
N MET A 54 -8.54 1.14 -1.05
CA MET A 54 -9.15 -0.09 -0.53
C MET A 54 -8.32 -1.34 -0.85
N ALA A 55 -7.81 -1.46 -2.08
CA ALA A 55 -7.00 -2.59 -2.49
C ALA A 55 -5.68 -2.66 -1.70
N ALA A 56 -4.96 -1.54 -1.58
CA ALA A 56 -3.73 -1.44 -0.81
C ALA A 56 -3.95 -1.77 0.67
N CYS A 57 -5.03 -1.25 1.28
CA CYS A 57 -5.41 -1.60 2.64
C CYS A 57 -5.59 -3.11 2.83
N ARG A 58 -6.36 -3.75 1.93
CA ARG A 58 -6.61 -5.20 1.98
C ARG A 58 -5.32 -6.00 1.80
N ILE A 59 -4.48 -5.61 0.85
CA ILE A 59 -3.18 -6.26 0.60
C ILE A 59 -2.30 -6.14 1.84
N ALA A 60 -2.22 -4.96 2.44
CA ALA A 60 -1.37 -4.70 3.59
C ALA A 60 -1.82 -5.51 4.83
N CYS A 61 -3.12 -5.48 5.17
CA CYS A 61 -3.67 -6.27 6.27
C CYS A 61 -3.49 -7.77 6.04
N THR A 62 -3.81 -8.26 4.84
CA THR A 62 -3.67 -9.69 4.50
C THR A 62 -2.21 -10.13 4.53
N SER A 63 -1.28 -9.26 4.09
CA SER A 63 0.16 -9.52 4.16
C SER A 63 0.64 -9.63 5.61
N ALA A 64 0.22 -8.71 6.47
CA ALA A 64 0.54 -8.73 7.89
C ALA A 64 -0.03 -9.97 8.60
N ASP A 65 -1.25 -10.40 8.26
CA ASP A 65 -1.82 -11.65 8.77
C ASP A 65 -1.09 -12.88 8.24
N ALA A 66 -0.68 -12.86 6.97
CA ALA A 66 0.03 -13.96 6.35
C ALA A 66 1.43 -14.17 6.98
N ILE A 67 2.24 -13.12 7.13
CA ILE A 67 3.59 -13.24 7.73
C ILE A 67 3.54 -13.71 9.20
N ARG A 68 2.41 -13.49 9.88
CA ARG A 68 2.15 -13.94 11.26
C ARG A 68 1.63 -15.37 11.34
N GLY A 69 1.40 -16.02 10.20
CA GLY A 69 0.87 -17.37 10.12
C GLY A 69 -0.64 -17.48 10.40
N LYS A 70 -1.38 -16.36 10.47
CA LYS A 70 -2.85 -16.38 10.62
C LYS A 70 -3.56 -16.81 9.35
N LEU A 71 -2.99 -16.44 8.20
CA LEU A 71 -3.54 -16.73 6.88
C LEU A 71 -2.47 -17.36 5.98
N SER A 72 -2.93 -18.17 5.03
CA SER A 72 -2.06 -18.64 3.95
C SER A 72 -1.74 -17.49 2.99
N VAL A 73 -0.47 -17.39 2.59
CA VAL A 73 0.00 -16.45 1.55
C VAL A 73 -0.77 -16.62 0.23
N ALA A 74 -1.39 -17.78 -0.01
CA ALA A 74 -2.21 -18.04 -1.20
C ALA A 74 -3.38 -17.06 -1.39
N HIS A 75 -3.88 -16.42 -0.31
CA HIS A 75 -4.91 -15.38 -0.40
C HIS A 75 -4.45 -14.16 -1.20
N LEU A 76 -3.14 -13.94 -1.33
CA LEU A 76 -2.55 -12.82 -2.06
C LEU A 76 -2.22 -13.16 -3.52
N ASN A 77 -2.45 -14.40 -3.98
CA ASN A 77 -2.12 -14.84 -5.34
C ASN A 77 -2.73 -13.96 -6.45
N ARG A 78 -3.91 -13.39 -6.21
CA ARG A 78 -4.59 -12.52 -7.17
C ARG A 78 -4.17 -11.06 -7.10
N ALA A 79 -3.45 -10.67 -6.04
CA ALA A 79 -3.12 -9.29 -5.73
C ALA A 79 -1.62 -9.00 -5.82
N MET A 80 -0.76 -10.02 -5.75
CA MET A 80 0.69 -9.90 -5.78
C MET A 80 1.31 -10.72 -6.90
N THR A 81 2.46 -10.27 -7.41
CA THR A 81 3.26 -11.09 -8.33
C THR A 81 3.97 -12.23 -7.60
N LYS A 82 4.31 -13.29 -8.34
CA LYS A 82 5.00 -14.46 -7.78
C LYS A 82 6.30 -14.10 -7.03
N PRO A 83 7.21 -13.26 -7.56
CA PRO A 83 8.40 -12.85 -6.81
C PRO A 83 8.09 -12.10 -5.50
N CYS A 84 6.99 -11.32 -5.46
CA CYS A 84 6.56 -10.62 -4.26
C CYS A 84 6.03 -11.62 -3.21
N LEU A 85 5.26 -12.62 -3.63
CA LEU A 85 4.76 -13.70 -2.77
C LEU A 85 5.89 -14.53 -2.17
N ASP A 86 6.92 -14.85 -2.96
CA ASP A 86 8.07 -15.64 -2.51
C ASP A 86 8.87 -14.92 -1.41
N ARG A 87 9.02 -13.60 -1.53
CA ARG A 87 9.62 -12.76 -0.48
C ARG A 87 8.76 -12.74 0.78
N LEU A 88 7.44 -12.65 0.65
CA LEU A 88 6.53 -12.68 1.78
C LEU A 88 6.56 -14.04 2.51
N GLN A 89 6.63 -15.15 1.76
CA GLN A 89 6.82 -16.49 2.31
C GLN A 89 8.16 -16.63 3.04
N THR A 90 9.22 -16.07 2.48
CA THR A 90 10.53 -16.03 3.14
C THR A 90 10.45 -15.26 4.46
N MET A 91 9.80 -14.09 4.47
CA MET A 91 9.58 -13.29 5.68
C MET A 91 8.77 -14.05 6.72
N GLN A 92 7.69 -14.73 6.31
CA GLN A 92 6.88 -15.59 7.18
C GLN A 92 7.74 -16.69 7.84
N TYR A 93 8.60 -17.35 7.06
CA TYR A 93 9.49 -18.40 7.55
C TYR A 93 10.50 -17.87 8.58
N LEU A 94 11.18 -16.76 8.27
CA LEU A 94 12.16 -16.14 9.16
C LEU A 94 11.52 -15.65 10.47
N LEU A 95 10.36 -15.00 10.38
CA LEU A 95 9.60 -14.60 11.55
C LEU A 95 9.12 -15.79 12.37
N GLY A 96 8.71 -16.88 11.71
CA GLY A 96 8.34 -18.13 12.36
C GLY A 96 9.46 -18.67 13.22
N ILE A 97 10.70 -18.73 12.71
CA ILE A 97 11.88 -19.15 13.48
C ILE A 97 12.15 -18.21 14.65
N HIS A 98 12.11 -16.90 14.42
CA HIS A 98 12.38 -15.91 15.46
C HIS A 98 11.35 -15.97 16.60
N MET A 99 10.08 -16.22 16.28
CA MET A 99 8.99 -16.36 17.25
C MET A 99 9.04 -17.67 18.06
N VAL A 100 9.77 -18.69 17.62
CA VAL A 100 9.99 -19.91 18.42
C VAL A 100 10.86 -19.61 19.63
N THR A 101 11.86 -18.74 19.48
CA THR A 101 12.79 -18.38 20.55
C THR A 101 12.30 -17.24 21.44
N HIS A 102 11.24 -16.52 21.01
CA HIS A 102 10.67 -15.36 21.72
C HIS A 102 9.13 -15.49 21.84
N PRO A 103 8.63 -16.36 22.75
CA PRO A 103 7.20 -16.63 22.90
C PRO A 103 6.36 -15.40 23.33
N GLU A 104 6.97 -14.45 24.04
CA GLU A 104 6.36 -13.17 24.40
C GLU A 104 6.08 -12.28 23.17
N LEU A 105 6.99 -12.27 22.19
CA LEU A 105 6.78 -11.59 20.91
C LEU A 105 5.67 -12.28 20.12
N LYS A 106 5.67 -13.61 20.09
CA LYS A 106 4.61 -14.39 19.44
C LYS A 106 3.23 -14.07 20.01
N ALA A 107 3.10 -13.95 21.34
CA ALA A 107 1.84 -13.61 21.96
C ALA A 107 1.36 -12.20 21.60
N LYS A 108 2.23 -11.20 21.68
CA LYS A 108 1.86 -9.81 21.31
C LYS A 108 1.49 -9.68 19.83
N PHE A 109 2.27 -10.31 18.96
CA PHE A 109 2.19 -10.10 17.52
C PHE A 109 1.08 -10.95 16.87
N CYS A 110 0.87 -12.19 17.32
CA CYS A 110 -0.06 -13.12 16.65
C CYS A 110 -1.49 -13.13 17.19
N TYR A 111 -1.81 -12.53 18.33
CA TYR A 111 -3.21 -12.55 18.83
C TYR A 111 -4.00 -11.30 18.48
N LEU A 112 -3.34 -10.15 18.37
CA LEU A 112 -4.03 -8.88 18.14
C LEU A 112 -4.35 -8.65 16.66
N PRO A 113 -5.51 -8.04 16.34
CA PRO A 113 -5.87 -7.72 14.95
C PRO A 113 -4.95 -6.63 14.41
N THR A 114 -4.72 -6.67 13.10
CA THR A 114 -4.09 -5.55 12.38
C THR A 114 -5.15 -4.52 12.07
N VAL A 115 -4.99 -3.32 12.62
CA VAL A 115 -5.93 -2.21 12.43
C VAL A 115 -5.26 -1.13 11.58
N PRO A 116 -5.69 -0.91 10.32
CA PRO A 116 -5.19 0.18 9.50
C PRO A 116 -5.62 1.55 10.07
N THR A 117 -4.72 2.53 10.03
CA THR A 117 -4.93 3.87 10.61
C THR A 117 -4.85 4.98 9.58
N LEU A 118 -3.93 4.88 8.62
CA LEU A 118 -3.72 5.86 7.56
C LEU A 118 -3.21 5.18 6.29
N ILE A 119 -3.59 5.73 5.14
CA ILE A 119 -3.03 5.35 3.85
C ILE A 119 -2.48 6.60 3.18
N ASP A 120 -1.22 6.53 2.77
CA ASP A 120 -0.59 7.54 1.92
C ASP A 120 -0.22 6.89 0.59
N GLY A 121 -0.31 7.63 -0.50
CA GLY A 121 -0.09 7.10 -1.83
C GLY A 121 0.38 8.15 -2.83
N MET A 122 1.19 7.68 -3.77
CA MET A 122 1.76 8.49 -4.82
C MET A 122 1.64 7.80 -6.17
N ILE A 123 0.93 8.42 -7.12
CA ILE A 123 0.88 7.91 -8.49
C ILE A 123 2.17 8.33 -9.17
N THR A 124 3.11 7.39 -9.29
CA THR A 124 4.48 7.63 -9.77
C THR A 124 4.63 7.47 -11.28
N GLY A 125 3.65 6.83 -11.94
CA GLY A 125 3.62 6.65 -13.39
C GLY A 125 2.21 6.28 -13.87
N LYS A 126 2.02 6.20 -15.19
CA LYS A 126 0.70 5.88 -15.78
C LYS A 126 0.17 4.50 -15.35
N ASP A 127 1.09 3.57 -15.13
CA ASP A 127 0.83 2.18 -14.74
C ASP A 127 1.47 1.84 -13.38
N THR A 128 1.93 2.82 -12.60
CA THR A 128 2.61 2.58 -11.31
C THR A 128 2.12 3.49 -10.19
N LEU A 129 1.94 2.88 -9.01
CA LEU A 129 1.48 3.53 -7.79
C LEU A 129 2.31 3.01 -6.62
N GLU A 130 2.76 3.92 -5.76
CA GLU A 130 3.42 3.57 -4.50
C GLU A 130 2.52 3.99 -3.33
N MET A 131 2.36 3.14 -2.33
CA MET A 131 1.47 3.40 -1.19
C MET A 131 2.10 2.94 0.11
N ALA A 132 1.89 3.70 1.17
CA ALA A 132 2.21 3.33 2.53
C ALA A 132 0.93 3.16 3.33
N VAL A 133 0.71 1.98 3.89
CA VAL A 133 -0.39 1.70 4.81
C VAL A 133 0.17 1.64 6.22
N PHE A 134 -0.27 2.58 7.04
CA PHE A 134 0.04 2.62 8.47
C PHE A 134 -1.01 1.79 9.19
N MET A 135 -0.57 0.94 10.11
CA MET A 135 -1.44 0.09 10.89
C MET A 135 -0.87 -0.17 12.27
N THR A 136 -1.72 -0.66 13.16
CA THR A 136 -1.33 -1.02 14.52
C THR A 136 -1.65 -2.47 14.81
N ILE A 137 -0.81 -3.11 15.61
CA ILE A 137 -1.04 -4.42 16.21
C ILE A 137 -0.94 -4.24 17.72
N GLY A 138 -2.09 -4.08 18.39
CA GLY A 138 -2.09 -3.66 19.79
C GLY A 138 -1.50 -2.26 19.95
N GLN A 139 -0.37 -2.17 20.65
CA GLN A 139 0.36 -0.91 20.84
C GLN A 139 1.53 -0.72 19.84
N GLU A 140 1.84 -1.75 19.06
CA GLU A 140 2.94 -1.69 18.09
C GLU A 140 2.45 -1.04 16.79
N ASN A 141 3.26 -0.13 16.26
CA ASN A 141 3.03 0.46 14.94
C ASN A 141 3.72 -0.42 13.89
N LEU A 142 3.00 -0.70 12.80
CA LEU A 142 3.49 -1.41 11.64
C LEU A 142 3.21 -0.55 10.41
N ARG A 143 4.19 -0.46 9.53
CA ARG A 143 4.09 0.24 8.25
C ARG A 143 4.30 -0.75 7.12
N VAL A 144 3.38 -0.72 6.16
CA VAL A 144 3.46 -1.56 4.98
C VAL A 144 3.62 -0.66 3.75
N ASN A 145 4.79 -0.73 3.12
CA ASN A 145 5.05 -0.03 1.86
C ASN A 145 4.77 -0.98 0.70
N LEU A 146 3.92 -0.54 -0.22
CA LEU A 146 3.47 -1.29 -1.38
C LEU A 146 3.84 -0.54 -2.66
N LYS A 147 4.29 -1.28 -3.67
CA LYS A 147 4.38 -0.80 -5.05
C LYS A 147 3.45 -1.62 -5.91
N LEU A 148 2.49 -0.95 -6.53
CA LEU A 148 1.53 -1.55 -7.45
C LEU A 148 1.88 -1.16 -8.89
N LYS A 149 1.73 -2.13 -9.78
CA LYS A 149 1.87 -1.94 -11.22
C LYS A 149 0.66 -2.50 -11.94
N TYR A 150 0.17 -1.78 -12.94
CA TYR A 150 -0.87 -2.28 -13.83
C TYR A 150 -0.26 -3.26 -14.84
N ILE A 151 -0.63 -4.54 -14.75
CA ILE A 151 -0.08 -5.62 -15.56
C ILE A 151 -1.26 -6.32 -16.26
N GLY A 152 -1.28 -6.24 -17.59
CA GLY A 152 -2.40 -6.72 -18.40
C GLY A 152 -3.66 -5.90 -18.14
N SER A 153 -4.56 -6.42 -17.31
CA SER A 153 -5.84 -5.79 -16.96
C SER A 153 -6.05 -5.59 -15.45
N ARG A 154 -4.98 -5.72 -14.65
CA ARG A 154 -5.07 -5.71 -13.17
C ARG A 154 -3.93 -4.94 -12.54
N TRP A 155 -4.24 -4.25 -11.45
CA TRP A 155 -3.23 -3.73 -10.54
C TRP A 155 -2.69 -4.85 -9.66
N MET A 156 -1.38 -5.08 -9.76
CA MET A 156 -0.67 -6.13 -9.05
C MET A 156 0.41 -5.49 -8.18
N CYS A 157 0.49 -5.90 -6.91
CA CYS A 157 1.58 -5.53 -6.02
C CYS A 157 2.85 -6.28 -6.43
N ILE A 158 3.87 -5.51 -6.84
CA ILE A 158 5.18 -6.01 -7.29
C ILE A 158 6.23 -5.96 -6.19
N TYR A 159 5.97 -5.19 -5.13
CA TYR A 159 6.82 -5.06 -3.97
C TYR A 159 5.97 -4.76 -2.75
N ALA A 160 6.22 -5.49 -1.67
CA ALA A 160 5.62 -5.27 -0.36
C ALA A 160 6.72 -5.38 0.70
N ASP A 161 6.84 -4.35 1.51
CA ASP A 161 7.78 -4.26 2.62
C ASP A 161 7.00 -3.97 3.89
N LEU A 162 7.24 -4.77 4.93
CA LEU A 162 6.52 -4.72 6.19
C LEU A 162 7.54 -4.45 7.30
N GLY A 163 7.44 -3.30 7.96
CA GLY A 163 8.41 -2.84 8.97
C GLY A 163 7.76 -2.12 10.14
#